data_AF-A0A7V3ERH4-F1
#
_entry.id   AF-A0A7V3ERH4-F1
#
_cell.length_a   1.000
_cell.length_b   1.000
_cell.length_c   1.000
_cell.angle_alpha   90.00
_cell.angle_beta   90.00
_cell.angle_gamma   90.00
#
_symmetry.space_group_name_H-M   'P 1'
#
loop_
_entity.id
_entity.type
_entity.pdbx_description
1 polymer ?
#
loop_
_entity_poly.entity_id
_entity_poly.type
_entity_poly.pdbx_seq_one_letter_code
_entity_poly.pdbx_strand_id
1 'polypeptide(L)'
;VAITAPSPGTRYTAPATIPVSVTASDSDGSIVSVGFYYTTTMGSNPGVVFLGSATAAPYQYTWVNVGAGEYGIIARAQDDLDAVTSASVYVIVDAAVQPPQPALNPGEVRIVGGLDGYINATQNPNVTIRFRRTIAGVVTVRIHDLRGRLVMEKGKDGQAGIDDDIAWNAAELPAGVYIVRVKGGGVETSKRVVVVR
;
A
#
# COMPACT_ATOMS: atom_id res chain seq x y z
N VAL A 1 -16.18 -14.98 -19.16
CA VAL A 1 -15.55 -14.96 -17.82
C VAL A 1 -16.16 -13.85 -16.97
N ALA A 2 -16.39 -14.08 -15.69
CA ALA A 2 -16.89 -13.08 -14.75
C ALA A 2 -16.28 -13.28 -13.36
N ILE A 3 -15.91 -12.20 -12.68
CA ILE A 3 -15.52 -12.23 -11.27
C ILE A 3 -16.81 -12.16 -10.45
N THR A 4 -17.07 -13.18 -9.63
CA THR A 4 -18.27 -13.28 -8.78
C THR A 4 -18.03 -12.83 -7.35
N ALA A 5 -16.77 -12.80 -6.91
CA ALA A 5 -16.32 -12.12 -5.69
C ALA A 5 -14.90 -11.60 -5.90
N PRO A 6 -14.54 -10.43 -5.36
CA PRO A 6 -15.41 -9.50 -4.64
C PRO A 6 -16.38 -8.75 -5.56
N SER A 7 -17.47 -8.23 -4.99
CA SER A 7 -18.36 -7.32 -5.71
C SER A 7 -17.62 -6.01 -6.06
N PRO A 8 -17.94 -5.36 -7.19
CA PRO A 8 -17.35 -4.07 -7.53
C PRO A 8 -17.55 -3.04 -6.41
N GLY A 9 -16.49 -2.32 -6.04
CA GLY A 9 -16.49 -1.30 -4.99
C GLY A 9 -16.41 -1.85 -3.56
N THR A 10 -16.20 -3.15 -3.37
CA THR A 10 -16.01 -3.73 -2.03
C THR A 10 -14.85 -3.02 -1.30
N ARG A 11 -15.09 -2.72 -0.02
CA ARG A 11 -14.11 -2.10 0.88
C ARG A 11 -13.57 -3.13 1.87
N TYR A 12 -12.26 -3.11 2.06
CA TYR A 12 -11.54 -3.90 3.07
C TYR A 12 -10.72 -2.97 3.98
N THR A 13 -10.16 -3.51 5.06
CA THR A 13 -9.20 -2.80 5.92
C THR A 13 -7.86 -3.51 5.88
N ALA A 14 -6.79 -2.75 5.70
CA ALA A 14 -5.43 -3.29 5.64
C ALA A 14 -4.96 -3.84 7.01
N PRO A 15 -4.13 -4.91 7.05
CA PRO A 15 -3.84 -5.82 5.94
C PRO A 15 -5.08 -6.65 5.59
N ALA A 16 -5.50 -6.62 4.33
CA ALA A 16 -6.68 -7.35 3.90
C ALA A 16 -6.34 -8.75 3.36
N THR A 17 -7.30 -9.66 3.50
CA THR A 17 -7.34 -10.93 2.76
C THR A 17 -8.56 -10.90 1.86
N ILE A 18 -8.33 -10.92 0.55
CA ILE A 18 -9.36 -10.72 -0.47
C ILE A 18 -9.57 -12.05 -1.22
N PRO A 19 -10.70 -12.75 -1.01
CA PRO A 19 -11.06 -13.90 -1.81
C PRO A 19 -11.53 -13.44 -3.20
N VAL A 20 -10.97 -14.05 -4.25
CA VAL A 20 -11.35 -13.83 -5.64
C VAL A 20 -11.94 -15.11 -6.20
N SER A 21 -13.20 -15.05 -6.61
CA SER A 21 -13.94 -16.16 -7.22
C SER A 21 -14.34 -15.79 -8.64
N VAL A 22 -14.15 -16.73 -9.57
CA VAL A 22 -14.38 -16.51 -11.00
C VAL A 22 -15.24 -17.62 -11.58
N THR A 23 -16.18 -17.24 -12.45
CA THR A 23 -16.85 -18.17 -13.37
C THR A 23 -16.30 -17.97 -14.78
N ALA A 24 -15.97 -19.09 -15.43
CA ALA A 24 -15.53 -19.14 -16.82
C ALA A 24 -16.21 -20.34 -17.48
N SER A 25 -16.62 -20.15 -18.73
CA SER A 25 -17.32 -21.14 -19.54
C SER A 25 -16.89 -20.95 -20.98
N ASP A 26 -16.77 -22.05 -21.69
CA ASP A 26 -16.51 -22.14 -23.11
C ASP A 26 -17.61 -23.03 -23.72
N SER A 27 -18.22 -22.59 -24.82
CA SER A 27 -19.37 -23.26 -25.44
C SER A 27 -18.97 -24.40 -26.39
N ASP A 28 -17.76 -24.32 -26.94
CA ASP A 28 -17.25 -25.17 -28.01
C ASP A 28 -15.94 -25.85 -27.64
N GLY A 29 -15.35 -25.48 -26.50
CA GLY A 29 -14.14 -26.10 -25.96
C GLY A 29 -14.14 -26.23 -24.44
N SER A 30 -12.95 -26.10 -23.86
CA SER A 30 -12.71 -26.20 -22.42
C SER A 30 -11.81 -25.08 -21.94
N ILE A 31 -12.08 -24.61 -20.72
CA ILE A 31 -11.20 -23.63 -20.07
C ILE A 31 -9.93 -24.33 -19.57
N VAL A 32 -8.78 -23.92 -20.08
CA VAL A 32 -7.46 -24.43 -19.68
C VAL A 32 -6.98 -23.76 -18.39
N SER A 33 -7.17 -22.45 -18.25
CA SER A 33 -6.76 -21.73 -17.04
C SER A 33 -7.51 -20.43 -16.81
N VAL A 34 -7.53 -19.98 -15.55
CA VAL A 34 -7.89 -18.64 -15.13
C VAL A 34 -6.71 -18.03 -14.38
N GLY A 35 -6.08 -17.01 -14.96
CA GLY A 35 -5.05 -16.19 -14.32
C GLY A 35 -5.64 -15.01 -13.54
N PHE A 36 -5.09 -14.73 -12.37
CA PHE A 36 -5.48 -13.64 -11.47
C PHE A 36 -4.37 -12.58 -11.45
N TYR A 37 -4.76 -11.32 -11.54
CA TYR A 37 -3.85 -10.18 -11.61
C TYR A 37 -4.42 -9.00 -10.82
N TYR A 38 -3.56 -8.05 -10.45
CA TYR A 38 -4.01 -6.73 -9.97
C TYR A 38 -3.31 -5.59 -10.72
N THR A 39 -3.91 -4.40 -10.64
CA THR A 39 -3.33 -3.12 -11.05
C THR A 39 -3.55 -2.09 -9.93
N THR A 40 -2.65 -1.11 -9.81
CA THR A 40 -2.79 0.03 -8.87
C THR A 40 -2.99 1.33 -9.65
N THR A 41 -3.91 2.17 -9.17
CA THR A 41 -4.09 3.54 -9.69
C THR A 41 -3.08 4.53 -9.09
N MET A 42 -2.40 4.16 -8.01
CA MET A 42 -1.32 4.93 -7.38
C MET A 42 0.03 4.22 -7.51
N GLY A 43 1.05 4.95 -7.95
CA GLY A 43 2.44 4.45 -8.05
C GLY A 43 3.20 5.04 -9.24
N SER A 44 4.52 4.86 -9.25
CA SER A 44 5.42 5.34 -10.33
C SER A 44 5.49 4.39 -11.54
N ASN A 45 4.81 3.24 -11.47
CA ASN A 45 4.73 2.26 -12.56
C ASN A 45 3.36 1.55 -12.56
N PRO A 46 2.32 2.09 -13.24
CA PRO A 46 1.03 1.42 -13.38
C PRO A 46 1.21 0.15 -14.23
N GLY A 47 1.29 -1.00 -13.56
CA GLY A 47 1.53 -2.30 -14.19
C GLY A 47 0.51 -3.33 -13.77
N VAL A 48 0.20 -4.25 -14.69
CA VAL A 48 -0.58 -5.46 -14.38
C VAL A 48 0.36 -6.48 -13.75
N VAL A 49 0.09 -6.86 -12.50
CA VAL A 49 0.91 -7.80 -11.72
C VAL A 49 0.18 -9.12 -11.58
N PHE A 50 0.85 -10.22 -11.94
CA PHE A 50 0.32 -11.57 -11.78
C PHE A 50 0.32 -12.00 -10.31
N LEU A 51 -0.78 -12.58 -9.87
CA LEU A 51 -0.97 -13.12 -8.52
C LEU A 51 -0.85 -14.64 -8.50
N GLY A 52 -1.48 -15.31 -9.46
CA GLY A 52 -1.56 -16.77 -9.52
C GLY A 52 -2.58 -17.23 -10.57
N SER A 53 -2.76 -18.54 -10.70
CA SER A 53 -3.72 -19.12 -11.65
C SER A 53 -4.42 -20.35 -11.08
N ALA A 54 -5.63 -20.61 -11.55
CA ALA A 54 -6.38 -21.85 -11.29
C ALA A 54 -6.64 -22.57 -12.62
N THR A 55 -6.43 -23.88 -12.66
CA THR A 55 -6.59 -24.73 -13.86
C THR A 55 -7.82 -25.65 -13.78
N ALA A 56 -8.62 -25.55 -12.72
CA ALA A 56 -9.83 -26.33 -12.54
C ALA A 56 -10.88 -25.52 -11.76
N ALA A 57 -12.16 -25.77 -12.04
CA ALA A 57 -13.26 -25.19 -11.29
C ALA A 57 -13.40 -25.85 -9.91
N PRO A 58 -13.77 -25.11 -8.84
CA PRO A 58 -14.06 -23.67 -8.83
C PRO A 58 -12.79 -22.81 -8.98
N TYR A 59 -12.79 -21.85 -9.90
CA TYR A 59 -11.65 -20.97 -10.14
C TYR A 59 -11.56 -19.92 -9.03
N GLN A 60 -10.63 -20.12 -8.09
CA GLN A 60 -10.47 -19.28 -6.91
C GLN A 60 -9.01 -18.90 -6.68
N TYR A 61 -8.82 -17.72 -6.09
CA TYR A 61 -7.53 -17.26 -5.58
C TYR A 61 -7.75 -16.43 -4.31
N THR A 62 -6.85 -16.54 -3.33
CA THR A 62 -6.89 -15.72 -2.11
C THR A 62 -5.71 -14.76 -2.11
N TRP A 63 -6.00 -13.47 -2.28
CA TRP A 63 -4.97 -12.43 -2.22
C TRP A 63 -4.79 -11.97 -0.77
N VAL A 64 -3.68 -12.34 -0.16
CA VAL A 64 -3.36 -12.07 1.26
C VAL A 64 -2.45 -10.85 1.42
N ASN A 65 -2.44 -10.30 2.64
CA ASN A 65 -1.58 -9.17 3.04
C ASN A 65 -1.71 -7.96 2.10
N VAL A 66 -2.92 -7.63 1.67
CA VAL A 66 -3.15 -6.47 0.79
C VAL A 66 -3.10 -5.19 1.61
N GLY A 67 -2.12 -4.34 1.31
CA GLY A 67 -1.96 -3.03 1.95
C GLY A 67 -3.04 -2.04 1.53
N ALA A 68 -3.17 -0.91 2.24
CA ALA A 68 -4.17 0.09 1.90
C ALA A 68 -3.89 0.71 0.51
N GLY A 69 -4.94 0.88 -0.28
CA GLY A 69 -4.84 1.34 -1.66
C GLY A 69 -6.10 1.05 -2.47
N GLU A 70 -6.07 1.49 -3.71
CA GLU A 70 -7.10 1.25 -4.70
C GLU A 70 -6.58 0.24 -5.73
N TYR A 71 -7.36 -0.82 -5.97
CA TYR A 71 -6.91 -1.94 -6.79
C TYR A 71 -7.96 -2.32 -7.83
N GLY A 72 -7.49 -2.55 -9.06
CA GLY A 72 -8.25 -3.27 -10.07
C GLY A 72 -7.83 -4.74 -10.07
N ILE A 73 -8.73 -5.65 -9.71
CA ILE A 73 -8.52 -7.10 -9.81
C ILE A 73 -8.94 -7.54 -11.21
N ILE A 74 -8.10 -8.31 -11.89
CA ILE A 74 -8.33 -8.80 -13.25
C ILE A 74 -8.26 -10.33 -13.23
N ALA A 75 -9.25 -10.97 -13.85
CA ALA A 75 -9.23 -12.40 -14.16
C ALA A 75 -9.13 -12.58 -15.67
N ARG A 76 -8.24 -13.45 -16.14
CA ARG A 76 -8.09 -13.82 -17.55
C ARG A 76 -8.33 -15.32 -17.72
N ALA A 77 -9.37 -15.71 -18.44
CA ALA A 77 -9.62 -17.11 -18.80
C ALA A 77 -9.01 -17.40 -20.17
N GLN A 78 -8.31 -18.53 -20.30
CA GLN A 78 -7.75 -19.06 -21.55
C GLN A 78 -8.40 -20.42 -21.85
N ASP A 79 -8.83 -20.64 -23.09
CA ASP A 79 -9.38 -21.91 -23.58
C ASP A 79 -8.32 -22.83 -24.23
N ASP A 80 -8.75 -23.99 -24.74
CA ASP A 80 -7.91 -24.99 -25.39
C ASP A 80 -7.47 -24.62 -26.81
N LEU A 81 -7.96 -23.49 -27.34
CA LEU A 81 -7.56 -22.91 -28.61
C LEU A 81 -6.74 -21.61 -28.43
N ASP A 82 -6.22 -21.39 -27.23
CA ASP A 82 -5.45 -20.22 -26.81
C ASP A 82 -6.21 -18.88 -26.88
N ALA A 83 -7.54 -18.89 -26.99
CA ALA A 83 -8.34 -17.67 -26.92
C ALA A 83 -8.43 -17.18 -25.47
N VAL A 84 -8.34 -15.86 -25.29
CA VAL A 84 -8.29 -15.22 -23.97
C VAL A 84 -9.41 -14.21 -23.80
N THR A 85 -10.19 -14.33 -22.73
CA THR A 85 -11.17 -13.32 -22.31
C THR A 85 -10.83 -12.83 -20.90
N SER A 86 -11.09 -11.55 -20.61
CA SER A 86 -10.85 -10.95 -19.30
C SER A 86 -12.10 -10.37 -18.64
N ALA A 87 -12.12 -10.37 -17.32
CA ALA A 87 -13.03 -9.60 -16.48
C ALA A 87 -12.24 -8.80 -15.44
N SER A 88 -12.78 -7.68 -14.98
CA SER A 88 -12.15 -6.85 -13.95
C SER A 88 -13.14 -6.29 -12.95
N VAL A 89 -12.75 -6.19 -11.69
CA VAL A 89 -13.50 -5.51 -10.63
C VAL A 89 -12.59 -4.57 -9.84
N TYR A 90 -13.17 -3.50 -9.33
CA TYR A 90 -12.47 -2.52 -8.50
C TYR A 90 -12.73 -2.78 -7.02
N VAL A 91 -11.70 -2.65 -6.18
CA VAL A 91 -11.81 -2.71 -4.71
C VAL A 91 -10.97 -1.63 -4.04
N ILE A 92 -11.38 -1.25 -2.83
CA ILE A 92 -10.64 -0.31 -1.98
C ILE A 92 -10.21 -1.05 -0.73
N VAL A 93 -8.93 -0.90 -0.36
CA VAL A 93 -8.44 -1.29 0.94
C VAL A 93 -8.17 -0.01 1.73
N ASP A 94 -9.04 0.28 2.70
CA ASP A 94 -8.87 1.40 3.62
C ASP A 94 -7.70 1.12 4.57
N ALA A 95 -7.01 2.19 4.98
CA ALA A 95 -5.99 2.07 6.01
C ALA A 95 -6.63 1.62 7.33
N ALA A 96 -5.93 0.76 8.07
CA ALA A 96 -6.32 0.48 9.45
C ALA A 96 -6.42 1.78 10.23
N VAL A 97 -7.50 1.93 11.01
CA VAL A 97 -7.59 3.02 11.98
C VAL A 97 -6.46 2.81 12.98
N GLN A 98 -5.46 3.67 12.95
CA GLN A 98 -4.42 3.66 13.97
C GLN A 98 -5.07 4.05 15.31
N PRO A 99 -4.70 3.39 16.43
CA PRO A 99 -5.17 3.82 17.74
C PRO A 99 -4.81 5.30 17.95
N PRO A 100 -5.61 6.05 18.73
CA PRO A 100 -5.34 7.46 19.03
C PRO A 100 -3.89 7.62 19.48
N GLN A 101 -3.12 8.37 18.70
CA GLN A 101 -1.72 8.58 19.01
C GLN A 101 -1.61 9.64 20.11
N PRO A 102 -0.75 9.45 21.13
CA PRO A 102 -0.62 10.46 22.19
C PRO A 102 -0.16 11.79 21.59
N ALA A 103 -0.61 12.89 22.21
CA ALA A 103 -0.17 14.23 21.84
C ALA A 103 1.37 14.33 21.91
N LEU A 104 1.94 15.09 20.98
CA LEU A 104 3.37 15.34 20.95
C LEU A 104 3.75 16.48 21.90
N ASN A 105 4.93 16.38 22.49
CA ASN A 105 5.58 17.50 23.16
C ASN A 105 6.10 18.51 22.12
N PRO A 106 6.25 19.80 22.46
CA PRO A 106 6.83 20.79 21.56
C PRO A 106 8.21 20.35 21.04
N GLY A 107 8.42 20.38 19.72
CA GLY A 107 9.66 19.94 19.07
C GLY A 107 9.77 18.42 18.88
N GLU A 108 8.83 17.64 19.40
CA GLU A 108 8.85 16.18 19.28
C GLU A 108 8.48 15.72 17.88
N VAL A 109 9.12 14.63 17.44
CA VAL A 109 8.76 13.87 16.25
C VAL A 109 8.49 12.44 16.67
N ARG A 110 7.46 11.82 16.09
CA ARG A 110 7.17 10.38 16.18
C ARG A 110 6.90 9.81 14.80
N ILE A 111 7.36 8.58 14.58
CA ILE A 111 7.12 7.85 13.34
C ILE A 111 6.21 6.70 13.69
N VAL A 112 5.08 6.61 13.02
CA VAL A 112 4.02 5.64 13.30
C VAL A 112 3.75 4.87 12.01
N GLY A 113 4.08 3.58 11.96
CA GLY A 113 3.97 2.82 10.71
C GLY A 113 4.01 1.30 10.83
N GLY A 114 3.98 0.76 12.06
CA GLY A 114 4.00 -0.69 12.30
C GLY A 114 4.18 -1.03 13.78
N LEU A 115 4.11 -2.32 14.09
CA LEU A 115 4.30 -2.86 15.44
C LEU A 115 5.79 -2.75 15.83
N ASP A 116 6.09 -2.35 17.06
CA ASP A 116 7.43 -2.39 17.66
C ASP A 116 8.56 -1.65 16.90
N GLY A 117 8.23 -0.62 16.13
CA GLY A 117 9.21 0.26 15.48
C GLY A 117 9.75 -0.21 14.13
N TYR A 118 9.20 -1.32 13.60
CA TYR A 118 9.48 -1.82 12.25
C TYR A 118 8.28 -1.57 11.33
N ILE A 119 8.55 -1.14 10.09
CA ILE A 119 7.53 -1.06 9.05
C ILE A 119 7.58 -2.36 8.26
N ASN A 120 6.55 -3.19 8.37
CA ASN A 120 6.37 -4.30 7.45
C ASN A 120 5.68 -3.78 6.18
N ALA A 121 6.46 -3.47 5.15
CA ALA A 121 5.95 -2.91 3.90
C ALA A 121 5.04 -3.87 3.12
N THR A 122 5.10 -5.17 3.41
CA THR A 122 4.21 -6.18 2.83
C THR A 122 2.86 -6.20 3.53
N GLN A 123 2.78 -5.91 4.82
CA GLN A 123 1.52 -5.93 5.59
C GLN A 123 0.87 -4.55 5.70
N ASN A 124 1.65 -3.52 6.05
CA ASN A 124 1.18 -2.15 6.10
C ASN A 124 2.32 -1.19 5.72
N PRO A 125 2.37 -0.74 4.45
CA PRO A 125 3.39 0.18 4.00
C PRO A 125 3.13 1.64 4.42
N ASN A 126 1.99 1.96 5.04
CA ASN A 126 1.63 3.34 5.35
C ASN A 126 2.25 3.80 6.66
N VAL A 127 3.01 4.89 6.58
CA VAL A 127 3.75 5.49 7.68
C VAL A 127 3.32 6.93 7.82
N THR A 128 3.12 7.35 9.05
CA THR A 128 2.83 8.74 9.41
C THR A 128 3.99 9.28 10.24
N ILE A 129 4.61 10.36 9.75
CA ILE A 129 5.66 11.08 10.46
C ILE A 129 4.97 12.27 11.13
N ARG A 130 4.67 12.11 12.41
CA ARG A 130 4.03 13.13 13.26
C ARG A 130 5.10 14.03 13.86
N PHE A 131 4.83 15.32 13.93
CA PHE A 131 5.71 16.30 14.56
C PHE A 131 4.92 17.46 15.16
N ARG A 132 5.47 18.10 16.20
CA ARG A 132 4.89 19.32 16.77
C ARG A 132 5.84 20.50 16.63
N ARG A 133 5.47 21.44 15.77
CA ARG A 133 6.25 22.66 15.51
C ARG A 133 6.31 23.53 16.76
N THR A 134 7.45 24.17 16.98
CA THR A 134 7.60 25.21 18.03
C THR A 134 7.49 26.61 17.44
N ILE A 135 7.68 26.74 16.12
CA ILE A 135 7.60 28.01 15.37
C ILE A 135 6.74 27.77 14.13
N ALA A 136 5.94 28.76 13.74
CA ALA A 136 5.20 28.71 12.48
C ALA A 136 6.16 28.63 11.28
N GLY A 137 5.74 27.92 10.24
CA GLY A 137 6.51 27.75 9.01
C GLY A 137 6.61 26.31 8.55
N VAL A 138 7.32 26.14 7.42
CA VAL A 138 7.47 24.85 6.76
C VAL A 138 8.34 23.90 7.58
N VAL A 139 7.84 22.69 7.80
CA VAL A 139 8.64 21.52 8.19
C VAL A 139 8.87 20.66 6.96
N THR A 140 10.13 20.38 6.65
CA THR A 140 10.54 19.47 5.59
C THR A 140 10.99 18.14 6.17
N VAL A 141 10.39 17.07 5.65
CA VAL A 141 10.80 15.68 5.89
C VAL A 141 11.61 15.22 4.68
N ARG A 142 12.81 14.71 4.91
CA ARG A 142 13.63 14.01 3.92
C ARG A 142 13.97 12.61 4.39
N ILE A 143 13.75 11.61 3.55
CA ILE A 143 14.06 10.22 3.84
C ILE A 143 15.20 9.78 2.93
N HIS A 144 16.23 9.17 3.51
CA HIS A 144 17.36 8.64 2.75
C HIS A 144 17.57 7.16 3.07
N ASP A 145 18.10 6.40 2.11
CA ASP A 145 18.66 5.09 2.40
C ASP A 145 20.04 5.21 3.10
N LEU A 146 20.62 4.09 3.55
CA LEU A 146 21.94 4.09 4.20
C LEU A 146 23.10 4.52 3.28
N ARG A 147 22.89 4.57 1.96
CA ARG A 147 23.89 5.08 1.00
C ARG A 147 23.77 6.60 0.84
N GLY A 148 22.83 7.24 1.55
CA GLY A 148 22.60 8.69 1.47
C GLY A 148 21.77 9.10 0.26
N ARG A 149 21.20 8.16 -0.50
CA ARG A 149 20.31 8.50 -1.62
C ARG A 149 18.95 8.95 -1.08
N LEU A 150 18.45 10.06 -1.59
CA LEU A 150 17.14 10.59 -1.27
C LEU A 150 16.04 9.66 -1.81
N VAL A 151 15.12 9.29 -0.94
CA VAL A 151 13.97 8.40 -1.20
C VAL A 151 12.68 9.20 -1.27
N MET A 152 12.53 10.18 -0.38
CA MET A 152 11.35 11.07 -0.35
C MET A 152 11.74 12.42 0.22
N GLU A 153 11.18 13.49 -0.33
CA GLU A 153 11.17 14.83 0.26
C GLU A 153 9.75 15.39 0.23
N LYS A 154 9.26 15.88 1.37
CA LYS A 154 7.94 16.51 1.48
C LYS A 154 7.95 17.61 2.53
N GLY A 155 7.31 18.73 2.23
CA GLY A 155 7.14 19.86 3.13
C GLY A 155 5.70 20.00 3.61
N LYS A 156 5.50 20.51 4.83
CA LYS A 156 4.19 20.93 5.34
C LYS A 156 4.32 22.22 6.14
N ASP A 157 3.73 23.28 5.61
CA ASP A 157 3.58 24.55 6.32
C ASP A 157 2.51 24.45 7.42
N GLY A 158 2.59 25.31 8.43
CA GLY A 158 1.60 25.36 9.50
C GLY A 158 2.00 26.27 10.64
N GLN A 159 1.09 26.39 11.60
CA GLN A 159 1.27 27.20 12.80
C GLN A 159 2.09 26.47 13.88
N ALA A 160 2.64 27.23 14.82
CA ALA A 160 3.30 26.68 15.99
C ALA A 160 2.29 25.96 16.92
N GLY A 161 2.75 24.94 17.64
CA GLY A 161 1.98 24.31 18.71
C GLY A 161 0.90 23.31 18.26
N ILE A 162 0.73 23.08 16.96
CA ILE A 162 -0.20 22.08 16.41
C ILE A 162 0.56 20.79 16.08
N ASP A 163 0.00 19.65 16.50
CA ASP A 163 0.45 18.33 16.04
C ASP A 163 0.10 18.19 14.56
N ASP A 164 1.12 18.00 13.74
CA ASP A 164 0.96 17.82 12.30
C ASP A 164 1.66 16.56 11.83
N ASP A 165 1.32 16.12 10.64
CA ASP A 165 1.86 14.89 10.07
C ASP A 165 2.16 14.98 8.58
N ILE A 166 3.09 14.14 8.15
CA ILE A 166 3.36 13.82 6.75
C ILE A 166 3.26 12.30 6.56
N ALA A 167 2.39 11.88 5.63
CA ALA A 167 2.29 10.50 5.19
C ALA A 167 3.47 10.11 4.26
N TRP A 168 3.93 8.87 4.44
CA TRP A 168 4.96 8.19 3.65
C TRP A 168 4.52 6.75 3.39
N ASN A 169 4.51 6.32 2.11
CA ASN A 169 4.23 4.95 1.73
C ASN A 169 5.56 4.21 1.42
N ALA A 170 5.81 3.12 2.13
CA ALA A 170 7.02 2.31 2.03
C ALA A 170 6.86 1.09 1.10
N ALA A 171 5.74 0.94 0.38
CA ALA A 171 5.43 -0.24 -0.42
C ALA A 171 6.47 -0.50 -1.50
N GLU A 172 7.04 0.54 -2.11
CA GLU A 172 8.03 0.38 -3.19
C GLU A 172 9.48 0.33 -2.67
N LEU A 173 9.70 0.37 -1.36
CA LEU A 173 11.03 0.48 -0.78
C LEU A 173 11.66 -0.88 -0.45
N PRO A 174 12.92 -1.14 -0.85
CA PRO A 174 13.63 -2.33 -0.41
C PRO A 174 13.65 -2.50 1.12
N ALA A 175 13.75 -3.74 1.59
CA ALA A 175 14.03 -3.96 3.01
C ALA A 175 15.36 -3.31 3.39
N GLY A 176 15.40 -2.61 4.52
CA GLY A 176 16.60 -1.90 4.95
C GLY A 176 16.33 -0.82 5.99
N VAL A 177 17.41 -0.12 6.35
CA VAL A 177 17.34 1.02 7.27
C VAL A 177 17.26 2.31 6.46
N TYR A 178 16.38 3.19 6.91
CA TYR A 178 16.16 4.52 6.34
C TYR A 178 16.37 5.59 7.42
N ILE A 179 16.90 6.73 7.01
CA ILE A 179 17.12 7.89 7.88
C ILE A 179 16.08 8.95 7.52
N VAL A 180 15.17 9.22 8.45
CA VAL A 180 14.16 10.27 8.35
C VAL A 180 14.69 11.51 9.03
N ARG A 181 14.97 12.55 8.25
CA ARG A 181 15.36 13.88 8.73
C ARG A 181 14.15 14.79 8.69
N VAL A 182 13.85 15.44 9.81
CA VAL A 182 12.73 16.40 9.95
C VAL A 182 13.34 17.73 10.38
N LYS A 183 13.16 18.77 9.57
CA LYS A 183 13.75 20.09 9.80
C LYS A 183 12.81 21.23 9.43
N GLY A 184 12.80 22.30 10.22
CA GLY A 184 11.98 23.50 10.00
C GLY A 184 10.92 23.66 11.09
N GLY A 185 10.23 24.81 11.13
CA GLY A 185 9.21 25.09 12.17
C GLY A 185 9.70 24.92 13.61
N GLY A 186 11.01 25.14 13.85
CA GLY A 186 11.67 24.92 15.14
C GLY A 186 11.81 23.45 15.57
N VAL A 187 11.64 22.52 14.62
CA VAL A 187 11.96 21.09 14.75
C VAL A 187 13.27 20.82 14.01
N GLU A 188 14.20 20.10 14.62
CA GLU A 188 15.38 19.55 13.95
C GLU A 188 15.73 18.20 14.57
N THR A 189 15.45 17.11 13.85
CA THR A 189 15.74 15.76 14.34
C THR A 189 16.00 14.77 13.21
N SER A 190 16.66 13.67 13.56
CA SER A 190 16.85 12.51 12.70
C SER A 190 16.43 11.26 13.43
N LYS A 191 15.68 10.38 12.74
CA LYS A 191 15.29 9.08 13.27
C LYS A 191 15.67 7.96 12.29
N ARG A 192 16.04 6.83 12.88
CA ARG A 192 16.24 5.58 12.15
C ARG A 192 14.89 4.87 12.04
N VAL A 193 14.61 4.35 10.86
CA VAL A 193 13.43 3.55 10.58
C VAL A 193 13.89 2.28 9.87
N VAL A 194 13.30 1.15 10.21
CA VAL A 194 13.56 -0.13 9.54
C VAL A 194 12.34 -0.52 8.73
N VAL A 195 12.55 -0.77 7.44
CA VAL A 195 11.55 -1.36 6.55
C VAL A 195 11.91 -2.83 6.37
N VAL A 196 10.96 -3.71 6.64
CA VAL A 196 11.03 -5.16 6.42
C VAL A 196 9.96 -5.57 5.41
N ARG A 197 10.12 -6.73 4.79
CA ARG A 197 9.18 -7.28 3.81
C ARG A 197 8.86 -8.73 4.12
#